data_AF-A0A662BPH7-F1
#
_entry.id   AF-A0A662BPH7-F1
#
_cell.length_a   1.000
_cell.length_b   1.000
_cell.length_c   1.000
_cell.angle_alpha   90.00
_cell.angle_beta   90.00
_cell.angle_gamma   90.00
#
_symmetry.space_group_name_H-M   'P 1'
#
loop_
_entity.id
_entity.type
_entity.pdbx_description
1 polymer ?
#
loop_
_entity_poly.entity_id
_entity_poly.type
_entity_poly.pdbx_seq_one_letter_code
_entity_poly.pdbx_strand_id
1 'polypeptide(L)' 'NGNGELIGIAFDGNWESMSGDIIFDKTLSKTISVDIRYVMFIIDKYAGATNLIDEMTIVRE' A
#
# COMPACT_ATOMS: atom_id res chain seq x y z
N ASN A 1 0.33 -8.88 -5.71
CA ASN A 1 0.38 -9.52 -7.05
C ASN A 1 -0.06 -10.97 -6.89
N GLY A 2 0.11 -11.84 -7.90
CA GLY A 2 -0.22 -13.26 -7.77
C GLY A 2 0.69 -14.07 -6.83
N ASN A 3 1.82 -13.51 -6.41
CA ASN A 3 2.92 -14.23 -5.74
C ASN A 3 3.01 -13.95 -4.22
N GLY A 4 2.14 -13.11 -3.67
CA GLY A 4 2.16 -12.76 -2.24
C GLY A 4 3.23 -11.73 -1.85
N GLU A 5 3.77 -10.99 -2.80
CA GLU A 5 4.73 -9.91 -2.52
C GLU A 5 4.02 -8.62 -2.07
N LEU A 6 4.69 -7.82 -1.24
CA LEU A 6 4.16 -6.57 -0.73
C LEU A 6 4.11 -5.51 -1.84
N ILE A 7 2.90 -5.11 -2.25
CA ILE A 7 2.67 -4.11 -3.32
C ILE A 7 2.14 -2.76 -2.81
N GLY A 8 1.66 -2.71 -1.57
CA GLY A 8 1.11 -1.49 -0.98
C GLY A 8 0.65 -1.70 0.46
N ILE A 9 0.33 -0.59 1.12
CA ILE A 9 -0.11 -0.55 2.51
C ILE A 9 -1.49 0.08 2.54
N ALA A 10 -2.50 -0.66 3.01
CA ALA A 10 -3.85 -0.13 3.18
C ALA A 10 -3.85 0.92 4.30
N PHE A 11 -4.51 2.06 4.06
CA PHE A 11 -4.59 3.13 5.06
C PHE A 11 -5.99 3.70 5.25
N ASP A 12 -6.86 3.65 4.23
CA ASP A 12 -8.21 4.18 4.34
C ASP A 12 -9.16 3.51 3.32
N GLY A 13 -10.44 3.87 3.34
CA GLY A 13 -11.44 3.55 2.32
C GLY A 13 -12.01 4.81 1.70
N ASN A 14 -12.61 4.70 0.51
CA ASN A 14 -13.41 5.80 -0.02
C ASN A 14 -14.66 6.06 0.84
N TRP A 15 -15.27 7.24 0.67
CA TRP A 15 -16.48 7.67 1.38
C TRP A 15 -17.60 6.60 1.31
N GLU A 16 -17.78 5.95 0.17
CA GLU A 16 -18.78 4.90 -0.03
C GLU A 16 -18.52 3.65 0.81
N SER A 17 -17.29 3.43 1.24
CA SER A 17 -16.91 2.33 2.15
C SER A 17 -17.20 2.62 3.62
N MET A 18 -17.64 3.84 4.00
CA MET A 18 -17.96 4.14 5.41
C MET A 18 -19.14 3.34 5.96
N SER A 19 -20.03 2.84 5.09
CA SER A 19 -21.12 1.93 5.48
C SER A 19 -20.74 0.44 5.41
N GLY A 20 -19.46 0.15 5.15
CA GLY A 20 -18.93 -1.19 4.93
C GLY A 20 -19.12 -2.16 6.10
N ASP A 21 -19.22 -1.65 7.33
CA ASP A 21 -19.46 -2.46 8.53
C ASP A 21 -20.85 -3.12 8.56
N ILE A 22 -21.80 -2.59 7.76
CA ILE A 22 -23.17 -3.11 7.68
C ILE A 22 -23.41 -3.76 6.31
N ILE A 23 -22.96 -3.11 5.22
CA ILE A 23 -23.17 -3.58 3.85
C ILE A 23 -21.90 -3.31 3.03
N PHE A 24 -21.35 -4.36 2.44
CA PHE A 24 -20.26 -4.25 1.48
C PHE A 24 -20.79 -4.13 0.05
N ASP A 25 -20.58 -2.99 -0.60
CA ASP A 25 -20.92 -2.77 -2.01
C ASP A 25 -19.70 -3.11 -2.89
N LYS A 26 -19.79 -4.20 -3.66
CA LYS A 26 -18.68 -4.65 -4.54
C LYS A 26 -18.29 -3.61 -5.59
N THR A 27 -19.23 -2.79 -6.01
CA THR A 27 -19.06 -1.77 -7.05
C THR A 27 -18.47 -0.51 -6.46
N LEU A 28 -19.03 -0.02 -5.35
CA LEU A 28 -18.69 1.28 -4.78
C LEU A 28 -17.60 1.22 -3.71
N SER A 29 -17.54 0.19 -2.88
CA SER A 29 -16.54 0.10 -1.82
C SER A 29 -15.14 -0.15 -2.40
N LYS A 30 -14.17 0.69 -2.05
CA LYS A 30 -12.78 0.64 -2.51
C LYS A 30 -11.84 0.97 -1.35
N THR A 31 -10.84 0.13 -1.15
CA THR A 31 -9.73 0.39 -0.23
C THR A 31 -8.74 1.34 -0.88
N ILE A 32 -8.35 2.38 -0.15
CA ILE A 32 -7.26 3.27 -0.49
C ILE A 32 -5.99 2.72 0.14
N SER A 33 -4.99 2.49 -0.71
CA SER A 33 -3.68 1.98 -0.31
C SER A 33 -2.59 2.87 -0.86
N VAL A 34 -1.51 3.06 -0.09
CA VAL A 34 -0.30 3.69 -0.60
C VAL A 34 0.52 2.65 -1.34
N ASP A 35 1.02 3.03 -2.52
CA ASP A 35 1.89 2.19 -3.33
C ASP A 35 3.24 2.00 -2.64
N ILE A 36 3.75 0.76 -2.61
CA ILE A 36 5.02 0.47 -1.94
C ILE A 36 6.20 1.23 -2.56
N ARG A 37 6.15 1.54 -3.86
CA ARG A 37 7.18 2.33 -4.56
C ARG A 37 7.23 3.75 -4.04
N TYR A 38 6.09 4.33 -3.68
CA TYR A 38 6.05 5.67 -3.08
C TYR A 38 6.61 5.67 -1.67
N VAL A 39 6.29 4.64 -0.87
CA VAL A 39 6.88 4.46 0.47
C VAL A 39 8.40 4.34 0.37
N MET A 40 8.91 3.49 -0.52
CA MET A 40 10.35 3.36 -0.77
C MET A 40 10.99 4.66 -1.27
N PHE A 41 10.31 5.40 -2.14
CA PHE A 41 10.77 6.70 -2.62
C PHE A 41 10.94 7.70 -1.48
N ILE A 42 9.99 7.75 -0.53
CA ILE A 42 10.11 8.63 0.64
C ILE A 42 11.24 8.18 1.57
N ILE A 43 11.40 6.88 1.80
CA ILE A 43 12.50 6.35 2.62
C ILE A 43 13.88 6.68 2.01
N ASP A 44 14.04 6.48 0.70
CA ASP A 44 15.29 6.75 -0.03
C ASP A 44 15.52 8.25 -0.23
N LYS A 45 14.65 8.91 -0.99
CA LYS A 45 14.91 10.25 -1.53
C LYS A 45 14.59 11.38 -0.57
N TYR A 46 13.60 11.19 0.30
CA TYR A 46 13.22 12.22 1.25
C TYR A 46 13.95 12.04 2.59
N ALA A 47 13.92 10.84 3.16
CA ALA A 47 14.50 10.58 4.48
C ALA A 47 15.99 10.20 4.45
N GLY A 48 16.53 9.76 3.31
CA GLY A 48 17.92 9.30 3.21
C GLY A 48 18.22 8.03 4.03
N ALA A 49 17.19 7.26 4.41
CA ALA A 49 17.30 6.11 5.30
C ALA A 49 17.61 4.82 4.53
N THR A 50 18.74 4.81 3.81
CA THR A 50 19.12 3.70 2.91
C THR A 50 19.34 2.38 3.66
N ASN A 51 19.72 2.44 4.94
CA ASN A 51 19.89 1.25 5.78
C ASN A 51 18.61 0.40 5.88
N LEU A 52 17.43 1.02 5.81
CA LEU A 52 16.16 0.31 5.83
C LEU A 52 15.89 -0.39 4.49
N ILE A 53 16.35 0.20 3.39
CA ILE A 53 16.21 -0.41 2.06
C ILE A 53 17.16 -1.60 1.92
N ASP A 54 18.37 -1.51 2.47
CA ASP A 54 19.35 -2.59 2.46
C ASP A 54 18.92 -3.81 3.30
N GLU A 55 18.07 -3.60 4.31
CA GLU A 55 17.47 -4.68 5.13
C GLU A 55 16.36 -5.43 4.39
N MET A 56 15.71 -4.80 3.40
CA MET A 56 14.57 -5.36 2.69
C MET A 56 15.00 -6.24 1.51
N THR A 57 14.26 -7.32 1.25
CA THR A 57 14.40 -8.09 0.00
C THR A 57 13.47 -7.54 -1.07
N ILE A 58 14.03 -6.86 -2.07
CA ILE A 58 13.27 -6.29 -3.20
C ILE A 58 13.21 -7.30 -4.34
N VAL A 59 12.01 -7.78 -4.65
CA VAL A 59 11.76 -8.66 -5.80
C VAL A 59 11.52 -7.82 -7.05
N ARG A 60 12.08 -8.26 -8.17
CA ARG A 60 11.83 -7.67 -9.49
C ARG A 60 11.37 -8.80 -10.41
N GLU A 61 10.16 -8.68 -10.92
CA GLU A 61 9.69 -9.49 -12.07
C GLU A 61 10.15 -8.84 -13.38
#